data_AF-A0A090IYR8-F1
#
_entry.id   AF-A0A090IYR8-F1
#
_cell.length_a   1.000
_cell.length_b   1.000
_cell.length_c   1.000
_cell.angle_alpha   90.00
_cell.angle_beta   90.00
_cell.angle_gamma   90.00
#
_symmetry.space_group_name_H-M   'P 1'
#
loop_
_entity.id
_entity.type
_entity.pdbx_description
1 polymer ?
#
loop_
_entity_poly.entity_id
_entity_poly.type
_entity_poly.pdbx_seq_one_letter_code
_entity_poly.pdbx_strand_id
1 'polypeptide(L)' 'MNHTPKPDDRSDNVEKLQNMVQNTIENIHEAEQSMKTASEEQQQQIRNKNERRRESIAAMRDEIKDEYHSQHE' A
#
# COMPACT_ATOMS: atom_id res chain seq x y z
N MET A 1 7.46 -22.96 26.07
CA MET A 1 6.29 -22.08 25.81
C MET A 1 5.94 -22.23 24.36
N ASN A 2 4.84 -22.93 24.04
CA ASN A 2 4.39 -23.09 22.66
C ASN A 2 3.76 -21.77 22.23
N HIS A 3 4.48 -20.97 21.44
CA HIS A 3 3.83 -20.03 20.54
C HIS A 3 3.28 -20.85 19.38
N THR A 4 2.16 -21.54 19.61
CA THR A 4 1.27 -21.89 18.49
C THR A 4 0.94 -20.57 17.83
N PRO A 5 1.36 -20.33 16.57
CA PRO A 5 0.80 -19.22 15.81
C PRO A 5 -0.71 -19.44 15.89
N LYS A 6 -1.45 -18.43 16.35
CA LYS A 6 -2.89 -18.42 16.06
C LYS A 6 -2.99 -18.67 14.55
N PRO A 7 -3.96 -19.46 14.05
CA PRO A 7 -4.20 -19.49 12.62
C PRO A 7 -4.27 -18.03 12.19
N ASP A 8 -3.29 -17.56 11.41
CA ASP A 8 -3.23 -16.16 11.00
C ASP A 8 -4.60 -15.89 10.41
N ASP A 9 -5.36 -15.03 11.08
CA ASP A 9 -6.69 -14.71 10.59
C ASP A 9 -6.43 -13.91 9.33
N ARG A 10 -6.45 -14.59 8.19
CA ARG A 10 -6.07 -13.99 6.92
C ARG A 10 -6.99 -12.82 6.57
N SER A 11 -8.15 -12.71 7.24
CA SER A 11 -9.02 -11.54 7.17
C SER A 11 -8.34 -10.28 7.73
N ASP A 12 -7.53 -10.40 8.80
CA ASP A 12 -6.71 -9.30 9.33
C ASP A 12 -5.67 -8.83 8.31
N ASN A 13 -5.11 -9.74 7.51
CA ASN A 13 -4.11 -9.40 6.49
C ASN A 13 -4.73 -8.61 5.34
N VAL A 14 -5.92 -9.02 4.88
CA VAL A 14 -6.68 -8.27 3.87
C VAL A 14 -7.01 -6.87 4.37
N GLU A 15 -7.51 -6.72 5.61
CA GLU A 15 -7.85 -5.42 6.17
C GLU A 15 -6.60 -4.52 6.31
N LYS A 16 -5.48 -5.07 6.79
CA LYS A 16 -4.20 -4.32 6.88
C LYS A 16 -3.71 -3.87 5.51
N LEU A 17 -3.73 -4.75 4.51
CA LEU A 17 -3.30 -4.43 3.14
C LEU A 17 -4.20 -3.34 2.52
N GLN A 18 -5.52 -3.43 2.71
CA GLN A 18 -6.46 -2.40 2.25
C GLN A 18 -6.18 -1.04 2.90
N ASN A 19 -5.94 -1.01 4.21
CA ASN A 19 -5.55 0.21 4.93
C ASN A 19 -4.23 0.78 4.42
N MET A 20 -3.21 -0.06 4.19
CA MET A 20 -1.93 0.38 3.62
C MET A 20 -2.08 0.95 2.21
N VAL A 21 -2.92 0.34 1.36
CA VAL A 21 -3.23 0.84 0.02
C VAL A 21 -3.89 2.22 0.12
N GLN A 22 -4.91 2.39 0.95
CA GLN A 22 -5.60 3.67 1.13
C GLN A 22 -4.65 4.77 1.62
N ASN A 23 -3.88 4.48 2.68
CA ASN A 23 -2.87 5.40 3.21
C ASN A 23 -1.83 5.78 2.13
N THR A 24 -1.42 4.83 1.30
CA THR A 24 -0.44 5.11 0.24
C THR A 24 -1.03 5.98 -0.86
N ILE A 25 -2.31 5.80 -1.22
CA ILE A 25 -3.02 6.65 -2.16
C ILE A 25 -3.14 8.08 -1.63
N GLU A 26 -3.51 8.26 -0.36
CA GLU A 26 -3.56 9.58 0.29
C GLU A 26 -2.19 10.26 0.27
N ASN A 27 -1.13 9.53 0.61
CA ASN A 27 0.25 10.02 0.53
C ASN A 27 0.69 10.43 -0.89
N ILE A 28 0.16 9.78 -1.94
CA ILE A 28 0.38 10.19 -3.33
C ILE A 28 -0.32 11.52 -3.58
N HIS A 29 -1.60 11.64 -3.22
CA HIS A 29 -2.38 12.86 -3.43
C HIS A 29 -1.81 14.05 -2.67
N GLU A 30 -1.43 13.89 -1.40
CA GLU A 30 -0.77 14.94 -0.61
C GLU A 30 0.55 15.39 -1.24
N ALA A 31 1.34 14.45 -1.73
CA ALA A 31 2.59 14.77 -2.42
C ALA A 31 2.33 15.48 -3.77
N GLU A 32 1.29 15.11 -4.50
CA GLU A 32 0.88 15.82 -5.72
C GLU A 32 0.37 17.25 -5.42
N GLN A 33 -0.26 17.49 -4.26
CA GLN A 33 -0.61 18.84 -3.83
C GLN A 33 0.64 19.65 -3.49
N SER A 34 1.62 19.06 -2.78
CA SER A 34 2.85 19.77 -2.42
C SER A 34 3.74 20.10 -3.63
N MET A 35 3.64 19.34 -4.73
CA MET A 35 4.32 19.66 -5.99
C MET A 35 3.97 21.05 -6.53
N LYS A 36 2.76 21.57 -6.25
CA LYS A 36 2.29 22.87 -6.78
C LYS A 36 3.14 24.05 -6.32
N THR A 37 3.79 23.93 -5.17
CA THR A 37 4.65 24.98 -4.57
C THR A 37 6.12 24.57 -4.49
N ALA A 38 6.46 23.38 -4.98
CA ALA A 38 7.80 22.80 -4.92
C ALA A 38 8.68 23.26 -6.09
N SER A 39 10.00 23.25 -5.89
CA SER A 39 10.97 23.48 -6.98
C SER A 39 10.95 22.33 -7.99
N GLU A 40 11.50 22.54 -9.19
CA GLU A 40 11.54 21.51 -10.25
C GLU A 40 12.24 20.21 -9.78
N GLU A 41 13.33 20.35 -9.03
CA GLU A 41 14.05 19.20 -8.45
C GLU A 41 13.17 18.43 -7.46
N GLN A 42 12.51 19.15 -6.54
CA GLN A 42 11.61 18.54 -5.57
C GLN A 42 10.41 17.86 -6.25
N GLN A 43 9.87 18.47 -7.30
CA GLN A 43 8.80 17.85 -8.09
C GLN A 43 9.27 16.55 -8.74
N GLN A 44 10.49 16.49 -9.27
CA GLN A 44 11.02 15.26 -9.86
C GLN A 44 11.19 14.16 -8.79
N GLN A 45 11.68 14.51 -7.61
CA GLN A 45 11.79 13.57 -6.49
C GLN A 45 10.43 13.05 -6.05
N ILE A 46 9.41 13.91 -5.99
CA ILE A 46 8.04 13.53 -5.66
C ILE A 46 7.47 12.58 -6.72
N ARG A 47 7.65 12.88 -8.02
CA ARG A 47 7.21 12.00 -9.12
C ARG A 47 7.84 10.61 -9.02
N ASN A 48 9.15 10.52 -8.85
CA ASN A 48 9.86 9.23 -8.72
C ASN A 48 9.44 8.46 -7.46
N LYS A 49 9.08 9.15 -6.37
CA LYS A 49 8.56 8.51 -5.16
C LYS A 49 7.13 8.01 -5.37
N ASN A 50 6.29 8.79 -6.04
CA ASN A 50 4.91 8.41 -6.35
C ASN A 50 4.84 7.25 -7.34
N GLU A 51 5.76 7.16 -8.30
CA GLU A 51 5.89 6.01 -9.20
C GLU A 51 6.12 4.71 -8.43
N ARG A 52 7.13 4.67 -7.55
CA ARG A 52 7.40 3.50 -6.68
C ARG A 52 6.24 3.16 -5.76
N ARG A 53 5.51 4.17 -5.26
CA ARG A 53 4.28 3.95 -4.46
C ARG A 53 3.18 3.28 -5.28
N ARG A 54 3.02 3.64 -6.56
CA ARG A 54 2.04 3.00 -7.46
C ARG A 54 2.38 1.55 -7.73
N GLU A 55 3.67 1.23 -7.92
CA GLU A 55 4.14 -0.16 -8.03
C GLU A 55 3.85 -0.95 -6.75
N SER A 56 4.13 -0.36 -5.58
CA SER A 56 3.82 -0.99 -4.29
C SER A 56 2.32 -1.24 -4.10
N ILE A 57 1.47 -0.28 -4.49
CA ILE A 57 0.00 -0.46 -4.48
C ILE A 57 -0.42 -1.62 -5.40
N ALA A 58 0.18 -1.75 -6.58
CA ALA A 58 -0.13 -2.85 -7.48
C ALA A 58 0.19 -4.20 -6.85
N ALA A 59 1.37 -4.34 -6.24
CA ALA A 59 1.76 -5.56 -5.51
C ALA A 59 0.81 -5.87 -4.34
N MET A 60 0.48 -4.87 -3.50
CA MET A 60 -0.46 -5.05 -2.40
C MET A 60 -1.86 -5.45 -2.88
N ARG A 61 -2.31 -4.93 -4.03
CA ARG A 61 -3.62 -5.29 -4.60
C ARG A 61 -3.66 -6.73 -5.10
N ASP A 62 -2.55 -7.23 -5.64
CA ASP A 62 -2.47 -8.63 -6.04
C ASP A 62 -2.40 -9.54 -4.82
N GLU A 63 -1.66 -9.17 -3.78
CA GLU A 63 -1.63 -9.88 -2.49
C GLU A 63 -3.01 -9.94 -1.83
N ILE A 64 -3.78 -8.84 -1.84
CA ILE A 64 -5.17 -8.82 -1.36
C ILE A 64 -6.03 -9.85 -2.10
N LYS A 65 -5.88 -9.96 -3.42
CA LYS A 65 -6.65 -10.93 -4.20
C LYS A 65 -6.26 -12.35 -3.79
N ASP A 66 -4.97 -12.64 -3.70
CA ASP A 66 -4.48 -13.98 -3.36
C ASP A 66 -4.95 -14.39 -1.96
N GLU A 67 -4.88 -13.48 -0.99
CA GLU A 67 -5.38 -13.69 0.38
C GLU A 67 -6.89 -13.89 0.42
N TYR A 68 -7.66 -13.15 -0.40
CA TYR A 68 -9.10 -13.32 -0.51
C TYR A 68 -9.47 -14.68 -1.10
N HIS A 69 -8.79 -15.11 -2.17
CA HIS A 69 -9.02 -16.43 -2.77
C HIS A 69 -8.70 -17.53 -1.76
N SER A 70 -7.56 -17.45 -1.07
CA SER A 70 -7.18 -18.51 -0.13
C SER A 70 -8.09 -18.58 1.10
N GLN A 71 -8.77 -17.49 1.48
CA GLN A 71 -9.78 -17.50 2.54
C GLN A 71 -11.13 -18.11 2.13
N HIS A 72 -11.42 -18.15 0.82
CA HIS A 72 -12.70 -18.65 0.28
C HIS A 72 -12.57 -20.01 -0.40
N GLU A 73 -11.39 -20.65 -0.33
CA GLU A 73 -11.16 -22.07 -0.63
C GLU A 73 -11.29 -22.95 0.62
#